data_AF-A0A1V5L959-F1
#
_entry.id   AF-A0A1V5L959-F1
#
_cell.length_a   1.000
_cell.length_b   1.000
_cell.length_c   1.000
_cell.angle_alpha   90.00
_cell.angle_beta   90.00
_cell.angle_gamma   90.00
#
_symmetry.space_group_name_H-M   'P 1'
#
loop_
_entity.id
_entity.type
_entity.pdbx_description
1 polymer ?
#
loop_
_entity_poly.entity_id
_entity_poly.type
_entity_poly.pdbx_seq_one_letter_code
_entity_poly.pdbx_strand_id
1 'polypeptide(L)'
;MQPPLPEARPEGARGGLVAGVILIILGIVFLGQVWGWFTLDNWWALFIFIPAAFAFASAWGAYRRRGGFSREVAGSLTGGLVLSFVALMLLFDWDWGLLWPVFLVLAGLGMLLGWRSH
;
A
#
# COMPACT_ATOMS: atom_id res chain seq x y z
N MET A 1 -6.17 -34.13 -40.42
CA MET A 1 -5.15 -33.60 -39.47
C MET A 1 -5.81 -32.48 -38.69
N GLN A 2 -6.16 -32.71 -37.43
CA GLN A 2 -6.84 -31.73 -36.59
C GLN A 2 -5.77 -30.89 -35.87
N PRO A 3 -5.84 -29.55 -35.90
CA PRO A 3 -4.86 -28.72 -35.22
C PRO A 3 -4.93 -28.95 -33.70
N PRO A 4 -3.80 -28.92 -32.99
CA PRO A 4 -3.77 -29.06 -31.53
C PRO A 4 -4.57 -27.93 -30.88
N LEU A 5 -5.40 -28.28 -29.89
CA LEU A 5 -6.21 -27.31 -29.15
C LEU A 5 -5.30 -26.39 -28.32
N PRO A 6 -5.63 -25.09 -28.18
CA PRO A 6 -4.88 -24.19 -27.31
C PRO A 6 -4.87 -24.71 -25.87
N GLU A 7 -3.67 -24.91 -25.32
CA GLU A 7 -3.49 -25.25 -23.91
C GLU A 7 -4.08 -24.13 -23.05
N ALA A 8 -5.10 -24.45 -22.25
CA ALA A 8 -5.66 -23.52 -21.28
C ALA A 8 -4.56 -23.16 -20.26
N ARG A 9 -4.01 -21.95 -20.35
CA ARG A 9 -3.05 -21.46 -19.36
C ARG A 9 -3.70 -21.50 -17.98
N PRO A 10 -3.02 -21.99 -16.94
CA PRO A 10 -3.59 -22.08 -15.60
C PRO A 10 -3.85 -20.67 -15.05
N GLU A 11 -5.08 -20.18 -15.20
CA GLU A 11 -5.51 -18.90 -14.64
C GLU A 11 -5.44 -18.89 -13.10
N GLY A 12 -5.40 -20.09 -12.48
CA GLY A 12 -5.25 -20.27 -11.04
C GLY A 12 -3.87 -19.93 -10.47
N ALA A 13 -2.80 -19.91 -11.28
CA ALA A 13 -1.44 -19.70 -10.78
C ALA A 13 -1.22 -18.28 -10.22
N ARG A 14 -1.87 -17.27 -10.82
CA ARG A 14 -1.80 -15.88 -10.33
C ARG A 14 -2.62 -15.67 -9.06
N GLY A 15 -3.82 -16.26 -8.98
CA GLY A 15 -4.67 -16.18 -7.79
C GLY A 15 -4.00 -16.82 -6.58
N GLY A 16 -3.39 -18.00 -6.78
CA GLY A 16 -2.64 -18.70 -5.72
C GLY A 16 -1.43 -17.91 -5.23
N LEU A 17 -0.70 -17.22 -6.11
CA LEU A 17 0.46 -16.42 -5.72
C LEU A 17 0.06 -15.20 -4.88
N VAL A 18 -1.01 -14.50 -5.27
CA VAL A 18 -1.55 -13.36 -4.49
C VAL A 18 -2.05 -13.82 -3.13
N ALA A 19 -2.83 -14.91 -3.09
CA ALA A 19 -3.31 -15.48 -1.83
C ALA A 19 -2.15 -15.91 -0.92
N GLY A 20 -1.11 -16.53 -1.48
CA GLY A 20 0.10 -16.92 -0.75
C GLY A 20 0.84 -15.72 -0.16
N VAL A 21 1.04 -14.65 -0.93
CA VAL A 21 1.67 -13.41 -0.44
C VAL A 21 0.84 -12.79 0.70
N ILE A 22 -0.48 -12.75 0.57
CA ILE A 22 -1.37 -12.24 1.63
C ILE A 22 -1.22 -13.07 2.90
N LEU A 23 -1.22 -14.40 2.79
CA LEU A 23 -1.04 -15.31 3.93
C LEU A 23 0.32 -15.12 4.61
N ILE A 24 1.40 -14.94 3.84
CA ILE A 24 2.74 -14.68 4.39
C ILE A 24 2.75 -13.37 5.19
N ILE A 25 2.21 -12.29 4.62
CA ILE A 25 2.12 -10.99 5.29
C ILE A 25 1.33 -11.12 6.59
N LEU A 26 0.17 -11.80 6.55
CA LEU A 26 -0.67 -12.01 7.71
C LEU A 26 0.04 -12.85 8.79
N GLY A 27 0.78 -13.88 8.38
CA GLY A 27 1.60 -14.71 9.26
C GLY A 27 2.70 -13.92 9.96
N ILE A 28 3.42 -13.05 9.23
CA ILE A 28 4.46 -12.17 9.81
C ILE A 28 3.83 -11.22 10.85
N VAL A 29 2.66 -10.65 10.54
CA VAL A 29 1.94 -9.76 11.46
C VAL A 29 1.55 -10.49 12.74
N PHE A 30 0.94 -11.68 12.63
CA PHE A 30 0.57 -12.48 13.80
C PHE A 30 1.78 -12.96 14.60
N LEU A 31 2.89 -13.29 13.94
CA LEU A 31 4.12 -13.69 14.63
C LEU A 31 4.68 -12.55 15.49
N GLY A 32 4.65 -11.32 14.96
CA GLY A 32 5.02 -10.12 15.72
C GLY A 32 4.12 -9.86 16.92
N GLN A 33 2.81 -10.15 16.81
CA GLN A 33 1.88 -10.08 17.95
C GLN A 33 2.19 -11.13 19.03
N VAL A 34 2.48 -12.37 18.64
CA VAL A 34 2.81 -13.45 19.60
C VAL A 34 4.09 -13.14 20.37
N TRP A 35 5.06 -12.50 19.72
CA TRP A 35 6.30 -12.05 20.35
C TRP A 35 6.18 -10.73 21.14
N GLY A 36 5.00 -10.09 21.12
CA GLY A 36 4.75 -8.85 21.84
C GLY A 36 5.49 -7.63 21.27
N TRP A 37 5.90 -7.66 20.00
CA TRP A 37 6.58 -6.54 19.35
C TRP A 37 5.66 -5.33 19.12
N PHE A 38 4.37 -5.59 18.94
CA PHE A 38 3.33 -4.57 18.75
C PHE A 38 1.95 -5.13 19.10
N THR A 39 1.06 -4.26 19.55
CA THR A 39 -0.38 -4.54 19.70
C THR A 39 -1.13 -4.02 18.47
N LEU A 40 -2.20 -4.71 18.09
CA LEU A 40 -3.10 -4.26 17.04
C LEU A 40 -4.37 -3.73 17.68
N ASP A 41 -4.30 -2.52 18.21
CA ASP A 41 -5.45 -1.89 18.87
C ASP A 41 -6.56 -1.62 17.84
N ASN A 42 -6.18 -1.23 16.63
CA ASN A 42 -7.09 -0.96 15.52
C ASN A 42 -7.06 -2.06 14.44
N TRP A 43 -7.33 -3.31 14.80
CA TRP A 43 -7.37 -4.45 13.84
C TRP A 43 -8.27 -4.22 12.61
N TRP A 44 -9.35 -3.43 12.76
CA TRP A 44 -10.23 -3.02 11.66
C TRP A 44 -9.52 -2.21 10.56
N ALA A 45 -8.39 -1.56 10.87
CA ALA A 45 -7.58 -0.84 9.88
C ALA A 45 -7.05 -1.77 8.76
N LEU A 46 -7.03 -3.09 8.98
CA LEU A 46 -6.76 -4.07 7.92
C LEU A 46 -7.72 -3.94 6.74
N PHE A 47 -8.96 -3.47 6.94
CA PHE A 47 -9.91 -3.23 5.85
C PHE A 47 -9.48 -2.10 4.91
N ILE A 48 -8.66 -1.15 5.38
CA ILE A 48 -8.14 -0.05 4.57
C ILE A 48 -7.07 -0.54 3.57
N PHE A 49 -6.45 -1.70 3.83
CA PHE A 49 -5.57 -2.32 2.85
C PHE A 49 -6.32 -2.84 1.60
N ILE A 50 -7.63 -3.08 1.67
CA ILE A 50 -8.43 -3.51 0.52
C ILE A 50 -8.42 -2.43 -0.59
N PRO A 51 -8.85 -1.17 -0.36
CA PRO A 51 -8.75 -0.12 -1.38
C PRO A 51 -7.31 0.21 -1.75
N ALA A 52 -6.34 0.09 -0.82
CA ALA A 52 -4.93 0.24 -1.14
C ALA A 52 -4.48 -0.82 -2.18
N ALA A 53 -4.87 -2.09 -1.99
CA ALA A 53 -4.59 -3.17 -2.92
C ALA A 53 -5.20 -2.93 -4.30
N PHE A 54 -6.42 -2.39 -4.37
CA PHE A 54 -7.02 -1.97 -5.64
C PHE A 54 -6.21 -0.85 -6.32
N ALA A 55 -5.74 0.14 -5.56
CA ALA A 55 -4.89 1.20 -6.08
C ALA A 55 -3.57 0.64 -6.64
N PHE A 56 -2.91 -0.28 -5.94
CA PHE A 56 -1.71 -0.97 -6.44
C PHE A 56 -1.98 -1.84 -7.67
N ALA A 57 -3.10 -2.59 -7.69
CA ALA A 57 -3.51 -3.38 -8.85
C ALA A 57 -3.75 -2.49 -10.08
N SER A 58 -4.36 -1.31 -9.88
CA SER A 58 -4.57 -0.33 -10.93
C SER A 58 -3.25 0.25 -11.46
N ALA A 59 -2.30 0.57 -10.56
CA ALA A 59 -0.97 1.05 -10.92
C ALA A 59 -0.20 0.00 -11.72
N TRP A 60 -0.23 -1.26 -11.28
CA TRP A 60 0.40 -2.39 -11.96
C TRP A 60 -0.23 -2.65 -13.35
N GLY A 61 -1.55 -2.53 -13.46
CA GLY A 61 -2.27 -2.61 -14.72
C GLY A 61 -1.86 -1.48 -15.67
N ALA A 62 -1.82 -0.24 -15.20
CA ALA A 62 -1.41 0.93 -15.98
C ALA A 62 0.05 0.84 -16.43
N TYR A 63 0.94 0.34 -15.56
CA TYR A 63 2.34 0.11 -15.86
C TYR A 63 2.52 -0.92 -16.98
N ARG A 64 1.83 -2.08 -16.89
CA ARG A 64 1.87 -3.10 -17.95
C ARG A 64 1.30 -2.62 -19.28
N ARG A 65 0.23 -1.81 -19.27
CA ARG A 65 -0.40 -1.30 -20.49
C ARG A 65 0.47 -0.27 -21.23
N ARG A 66 1.15 0.61 -20.50
CA ARG A 66 1.95 1.70 -21.09
C ARG A 66 3.44 1.39 -21.21
N GLY A 67 3.93 0.32 -20.57
CA GLY A 67 5.34 -0.07 -20.60
C GLY A 67 6.28 0.92 -19.91
N GLY A 68 5.76 1.83 -19.09
CA GLY A 68 6.54 2.89 -18.45
C GLY A 68 5.82 3.62 -17.33
N PHE A 69 6.60 4.39 -16.57
CA PHE A 69 6.09 5.26 -15.51
C PHE A 69 5.33 6.44 -16.11
N SER A 70 4.02 6.49 -15.91
CA SER A 70 3.14 7.58 -16.36
C SER A 70 2.47 8.28 -15.18
N ARG A 71 1.91 9.48 -15.40
CA ARG A 71 1.18 10.24 -14.35
C ARG A 71 0.09 9.42 -13.67
N GLU A 72 -0.57 8.52 -14.40
CA GLU A 72 -1.61 7.63 -13.85
C GLU A 72 -1.01 6.53 -12.97
N VAL A 73 0.13 5.96 -13.36
CA VAL A 73 0.87 4.98 -12.53
C VAL A 73 1.32 5.64 -11.24
N ALA A 74 1.88 6.86 -11.33
CA ALA A 74 2.28 7.63 -10.17
C ALA A 74 1.09 7.96 -9.26
N GLY A 75 -0.03 8.44 -9.81
CA GLY A 75 -1.23 8.77 -9.04
C GLY A 75 -1.81 7.57 -8.28
N SER A 76 -2.00 6.43 -8.98
CA SER A 76 -2.50 5.20 -8.34
C SER A 76 -1.51 4.63 -7.32
N LEU A 77 -0.20 4.70 -7.59
CA LEU A 77 0.82 4.23 -6.67
C LEU A 77 0.89 5.10 -5.41
N THR A 78 0.89 6.42 -5.56
CA THR A 78 0.85 7.37 -4.45
C THR A 78 -0.43 7.20 -3.63
N GLY A 79 -1.58 7.04 -4.27
CA GLY A 79 -2.84 6.77 -3.57
C GLY A 79 -2.80 5.47 -2.75
N GLY A 80 -2.27 4.39 -3.34
CA GLY A 80 -2.06 3.13 -2.63
C GLY A 80 -1.11 3.26 -1.44
N LEU A 81 0.01 3.97 -1.62
CA LEU A 81 1.00 4.23 -0.56
C LEU A 81 0.41 5.05 0.58
N VAL A 82 -0.35 6.11 0.28
CA VAL A 82 -1.01 6.94 1.31
C VAL A 82 -2.02 6.10 2.09
N LEU A 83 -2.87 5.33 1.42
CA LEU A 83 -3.83 4.45 2.09
C LEU A 83 -3.14 3.39 2.95
N SER A 84 -2.06 2.77 2.46
CA SER A 84 -1.27 1.83 3.25
C SER A 84 -0.61 2.50 4.45
N PHE A 85 -0.07 3.71 4.29
CA PHE A 85 0.54 4.44 5.39
C PHE A 85 -0.48 4.78 6.47
N VAL A 86 -1.65 5.29 6.09
CA VAL A 86 -2.77 5.55 7.00
C VAL A 86 -3.24 4.27 7.69
N ALA A 87 -3.37 3.18 6.94
CA ALA A 87 -3.74 1.87 7.50
C ALA A 87 -2.72 1.42 8.56
N LEU A 88 -1.41 1.50 8.27
CA LEU A 88 -0.36 1.15 9.23
C LEU A 88 -0.41 2.06 10.47
N MET A 89 -0.56 3.38 10.28
CA MET A 89 -0.65 4.34 11.38
C MET A 89 -1.78 3.97 12.35
N LEU A 90 -2.97 3.71 11.81
CA LEU A 90 -4.11 3.30 12.61
C LEU A 90 -3.85 1.94 13.24
N LEU A 91 -3.41 0.96 12.45
CA LEU A 91 -3.21 -0.42 12.86
C LEU A 91 -2.28 -0.55 14.09
N PHE A 92 -1.23 0.29 14.17
CA PHE A 92 -0.30 0.35 15.30
C PHE A 92 -0.65 1.40 16.37
N ASP A 93 -1.81 2.06 16.23
CA ASP A 93 -2.25 3.16 17.09
C ASP A 93 -1.18 4.22 17.30
N TRP A 94 -0.48 4.57 16.21
CA TRP A 94 0.62 5.52 16.29
C TRP A 94 0.06 6.87 16.74
N ASP A 95 0.55 7.36 17.87
CA ASP A 95 0.07 8.57 18.50
C ASP A 95 0.16 9.77 17.53
N TRP A 96 -1.02 10.23 17.06
CA TRP A 96 -1.16 11.41 16.21
C TRP A 96 -0.55 12.66 16.87
N GLY A 97 -0.48 12.69 18.21
CA GLY A 97 0.17 13.74 18.98
C GLY A 97 1.68 13.82 18.76
N LEU A 98 2.33 12.73 18.34
CA LEU A 98 3.77 12.71 18.04
C LEU A 98 4.10 13.27 16.64
N LEU A 99 3.18 13.14 15.69
CA LEU A 99 3.37 13.57 14.29
C LEU A 99 2.94 15.02 14.06
N TRP A 100 1.96 15.53 14.82
CA TRP A 100 1.50 16.92 14.73
C TRP A 100 2.63 17.98 14.86
N PRO A 101 3.59 17.86 15.78
CA PRO A 101 4.73 18.77 15.87
C PRO A 101 5.59 18.80 14.61
N VAL A 102 5.73 17.67 13.91
CA VAL A 102 6.51 17.59 12.66
C VAL A 102 5.83 18.41 11.56
N PHE A 103 4.51 18.32 11.43
CA PHE A 103 3.75 19.16 10.49
C PHE A 103 3.86 20.66 10.81
N LEU A 104 3.83 21.04 12.09
CA LEU A 104 4.05 22.42 12.52
C LEU A 104 5.47 22.91 12.20
N VAL A 105 6.49 22.09 12.43
CA VAL A 105 7.88 22.40 12.08
C VAL A 105 8.04 22.56 10.57
N LEU A 106 7.47 21.65 9.78
CA LEU A 106 7.47 21.74 8.31
C LEU A 106 6.71 22.96 7.79
N ALA A 107 5.57 23.30 8.40
CA ALA A 107 4.82 24.51 8.06
C ALA A 107 5.61 25.78 8.41
N GLY A 108 6.22 25.85 9.58
CA GLY A 108 7.09 26.97 9.98
C GLY A 108 8.32 27.13 9.07
N LEU A 109 8.96 26.02 8.70
CA LEU A 109 10.03 26.00 7.69
C LEU A 109 9.53 26.46 6.32
N GLY A 110 8.35 25.99 5.89
CA GLY A 110 7.72 26.42 4.65
C GLY A 110 7.43 27.92 4.62
N MET A 111 7.01 28.50 5.74
CA MET A 111 6.82 29.94 5.87
C MET A 111 8.14 30.70 5.82
N LEU A 112 9.18 30.23 6.52
CA LEU A 112 10.52 30.85 6.49
C LEU A 112 11.16 30.80 5.09
N LEU A 113 10.96 29.70 4.36
CA LEU A 113 11.49 29.51 3.01
C LEU A 113 10.63 30.22 1.95
N GLY A 114 9.30 30.22 2.11
CA GLY A 114 8.34 30.89 1.23
C GLY A 114 8.31 32.41 1.38
N TRP A 115 8.72 32.94 2.54
CA TRP A 115 8.92 34.37 2.75
C TRP A 115 10.05 34.94 1.87
N ARG A 116 11.02 34.12 1.45
CA ARG A 116 12.18 34.57 0.67
C ARG A 116 12.00 34.51 -0.86
N SER A 117 10.80 34.19 -1.35
CA SER A 117 10.47 34.15 -2.79
C SER A 117 9.53 35.26 -3.27
N HIS A 118 9.34 36.33 -2.48
CA HIS A 118 8.69 37.58 -2.88
C HIS A 118 9.58 38.77 -2.50
#